data_AF-C1K6G5-F1
#
_entry.id   AF-C1K6G5-F1
#
_cell.length_a   1.000
_cell.length_b   1.000
_cell.length_c   1.000
_cell.angle_alpha   90.00
_cell.angle_beta   90.00
_cell.angle_gamma   90.00
#
_symmetry.space_group_name_H-M   'P 1'
#
loop_
_entity.id
_entity.type
_entity.pdbx_description
1 polymer ?
#
loop_
_entity_poly.entity_id
_entity_poly.type
_entity_poly.pdbx_seq_one_letter_code
_entity_poly.pdbx_strand_id
1 'polypeptide(L)'
;EIILRYVTYATFSGDGSVLDDRCLNGLRETYVALGVPGASVAAGVSKMKEAALSIANDRNGITPGDCSALMSEIASYFDRAAAAVA
;
A
#
# COMPACT_ATOMS: atom_id res chain seq x y z
N GLU A 1 1.53 -3.20 -9.45
CA GLU A 1 1.65 -1.94 -10.20
C GLU A 1 0.55 -0.95 -9.77
N ILE A 2 -0.74 -1.21 -10.04
CA ILE A 2 -1.84 -0.30 -9.64
C ILE A 2 -1.88 0.04 -8.14
N ILE A 3 -1.88 -0.95 -7.25
CA ILE A 3 -1.95 -0.72 -5.79
C ILE A 3 -0.77 0.14 -5.31
N LEU A 4 0.46 -0.21 -5.72
CA LEU A 4 1.66 0.53 -5.33
C LEU A 4 1.57 2.00 -5.78
N ARG A 5 1.09 2.26 -6.99
CA ARG A 5 0.91 3.62 -7.51
C ARG A 5 -0.05 4.43 -6.63
N TYR A 6 -1.19 3.88 -6.26
CA TYR A 6 -2.14 4.59 -5.39
C TYR A 6 -1.64 4.74 -3.95
N VAL A 7 -0.85 3.80 -3.43
CA VAL A 7 -0.15 3.98 -2.16
C VAL A 7 0.81 5.16 -2.23
N THR A 8 1.60 5.29 -3.31
CA THR A 8 2.51 6.45 -3.46
C THR A 8 1.76 7.78 -3.56
N TYR A 9 0.56 7.79 -4.16
CA TYR A 9 -0.28 8.98 -4.17
C TYR A 9 -0.76 9.34 -2.77
N ALA A 10 -1.25 8.36 -2.00
CA ALA A 10 -1.69 8.57 -0.63
C ALA A 10 -0.55 9.07 0.27
N THR A 11 0.66 8.51 0.13
CA THR A 11 1.85 8.98 0.84
C THR A 11 2.24 10.41 0.46
N PHE A 12 2.13 10.77 -0.82
CA PHE A 12 2.44 12.13 -1.28
C PHE A 12 1.40 13.16 -0.80
N SER A 13 0.11 12.80 -0.80
CA SER A 13 -0.95 13.70 -0.33
C SER A 13 -1.10 13.72 1.19
N GLY A 14 -0.52 12.75 1.92
CA GLY A 14 -0.72 12.57 3.35
C GLY A 14 -2.17 12.20 3.70
N ASP A 15 -2.88 11.57 2.75
CA ASP A 15 -4.29 11.22 2.89
C ASP A 15 -4.67 10.00 2.04
N GLY A 16 -5.45 9.10 2.63
CA GLY A 16 -5.83 7.82 2.02
C GLY A 16 -6.96 7.90 0.97
N SER A 17 -7.67 9.02 0.84
CA SER A 17 -8.89 9.09 0.00
C SER A 17 -8.64 8.71 -1.46
N VAL A 18 -7.51 9.10 -2.03
CA VAL A 18 -7.17 8.76 -3.43
C VAL A 18 -6.99 7.24 -3.61
N LEU A 19 -6.47 6.54 -2.62
CA LEU A 19 -6.36 5.09 -2.63
C LEU A 19 -7.75 4.45 -2.50
N ASP A 20 -8.58 4.95 -1.60
CA ASP A 20 -9.93 4.41 -1.38
C ASP A 20 -10.83 4.61 -2.60
N ASP A 21 -11.02 5.86 -3.01
CA ASP A 21 -12.07 6.25 -3.96
C ASP A 21 -11.75 5.83 -5.39
N ARG A 22 -10.46 5.77 -5.74
CA ARG A 22 -10.00 5.55 -7.12
C ARG A 22 -9.39 4.18 -7.35
N CYS A 23 -9.10 3.42 -6.29
CA CYS A 23 -8.48 2.10 -6.41
C CYS A 23 -9.22 1.00 -5.65
N LEU A 24 -9.56 1.20 -4.37
CA LEU A 24 -10.07 0.12 -3.52
C LEU A 24 -11.60 -0.06 -3.61
N ASN A 25 -12.33 1.01 -3.87
CA ASN A 25 -13.78 0.98 -3.95
C ASN A 25 -14.27 0.01 -5.05
N GLY A 26 -15.02 -1.04 -4.65
CA GLY A 26 -15.54 -2.07 -5.56
C GLY A 26 -14.51 -3.12 -6.02
N LEU A 27 -13.27 -3.04 -5.56
CA LEU A 27 -12.20 -3.92 -6.02
C LEU A 27 -12.40 -5.37 -5.56
N ARG A 28 -12.91 -5.56 -4.34
CA ARG A 28 -13.22 -6.88 -3.79
C ARG A 28 -14.28 -7.60 -4.61
N GLU A 29 -15.38 -6.91 -4.90
CA GLU A 29 -16.49 -7.42 -5.69
C GLU A 29 -16.03 -7.78 -7.10
N THR A 30 -15.16 -6.95 -7.68
CA THR A 30 -14.54 -7.21 -8.99
C THR A 30 -13.68 -8.48 -8.95
N TYR A 31 -12.83 -8.66 -7.95
CA TYR A 31 -12.02 -9.87 -7.83
C TYR A 31 -12.85 -11.12 -7.61
N VAL A 32 -13.90 -11.06 -6.79
CA VAL A 32 -14.83 -12.16 -6.60
C VAL A 32 -15.51 -12.53 -7.93
N ALA A 33 -15.98 -11.54 -8.70
CA ALA A 33 -16.63 -11.76 -9.99
C ALA A 33 -15.69 -12.38 -11.04
N LEU A 34 -14.39 -12.06 -10.98
CA LEU A 34 -13.38 -12.57 -11.89
C LEU A 34 -12.71 -13.88 -11.41
N GLY A 35 -13.09 -14.40 -10.23
CA GLY A 35 -12.47 -15.59 -9.64
C GLY A 35 -11.01 -15.36 -9.18
N VAL A 36 -10.63 -14.10 -8.93
CA VAL A 36 -9.30 -13.76 -8.43
C VAL A 36 -9.25 -14.00 -6.91
N PRO A 37 -8.28 -14.78 -6.40
CA PRO A 37 -8.19 -15.09 -4.97
C PRO A 37 -7.71 -13.88 -4.15
N GLY A 38 -8.64 -13.20 -3.48
CA GLY A 38 -8.39 -12.00 -2.68
C GLY A 38 -7.28 -12.16 -1.63
N ALA A 39 -7.26 -13.28 -0.92
CA ALA A 39 -6.19 -13.60 0.04
C ALA A 39 -4.79 -13.66 -0.58
N SER A 40 -4.65 -14.16 -1.82
CA SER A 40 -3.37 -14.16 -2.52
C SER A 40 -2.95 -12.75 -2.96
N VAL A 41 -3.93 -11.91 -3.35
CA VAL A 41 -3.67 -10.49 -3.64
C VAL A 41 -3.21 -9.77 -2.37
N ALA A 42 -3.91 -9.94 -1.25
CA ALA A 42 -3.54 -9.37 0.04
C ALA A 42 -2.12 -9.81 0.47
N ALA A 43 -1.79 -11.09 0.33
CA ALA A 43 -0.43 -11.58 0.59
C ALA A 43 0.63 -10.95 -0.33
N GLY A 44 0.28 -10.68 -1.59
CA GLY A 44 1.12 -9.91 -2.51
C GLY A 44 1.33 -8.47 -2.06
N VAL A 45 0.27 -7.81 -1.57
CA VAL A 45 0.34 -6.46 -1.00
C VAL A 45 1.25 -6.41 0.22
N SER A 46 1.17 -7.40 1.12
CA SER A 46 2.07 -7.50 2.28
C SER A 46 3.54 -7.63 1.87
N LYS A 47 3.85 -8.45 0.86
CA LYS A 47 5.23 -8.55 0.32
C LYS A 47 5.70 -7.26 -0.32
N MET A 48 4.82 -6.53 -1.01
CA MET A 48 5.14 -5.20 -1.54
C MET A 48 5.41 -4.21 -0.41
N LYS A 49 4.65 -4.26 0.70
CA LYS A 49 4.88 -3.43 1.90
C LYS A 49 6.28 -3.65 2.45
N GLU A 50 6.67 -4.90 2.67
CA GLU A 50 8.00 -5.26 3.20
C GLU A 50 9.13 -4.71 2.32
N ALA A 51 9.05 -4.93 1.00
CA ALA A 51 10.03 -4.43 0.05
C ALA A 51 10.06 -2.88 0.01
N ALA A 52 8.89 -2.23 -0.02
CA ALA A 52 8.79 -0.78 -0.07
C ALA A 52 9.36 -0.12 1.19
N LEU A 53 9.04 -0.64 2.38
CA LEU A 53 9.59 -0.13 3.64
C LEU A 53 11.11 -0.34 3.74
N SER A 54 11.62 -1.47 3.25
CA SER A 54 13.06 -1.72 3.20
C SER A 54 13.80 -0.71 2.31
N ILE A 55 13.20 -0.34 1.16
CA ILE A 55 13.79 0.63 0.22
C ILE A 55 13.65 2.05 0.77
N ALA A 56 12.47 2.42 1.27
CA ALA A 56 12.19 3.77 1.74
C ALA A 56 12.94 4.13 3.03
N ASN A 57 13.29 3.13 3.85
CA ASN A 57 14.06 3.32 5.08
C ASN A 57 15.56 3.02 4.93
N ASP A 58 16.06 2.85 3.69
CA ASP A 58 17.50 2.73 3.46
C ASP A 58 18.19 4.05 3.85
N ARG A 59 19.21 3.95 4.71
CA ARG A 59 19.99 5.08 5.22
C ARG A 59 21.16 5.45 4.32
N ASN A 60 21.44 4.65 3.29
CA ASN A 60 22.53 4.91 2.37
C ASN A 60 22.22 6.14 1.50
N GLY A 61 23.09 7.15 1.52
CA GLY A 61 22.98 8.32 0.64
C GLY A 61 21.91 9.36 1.02
N ILE A 62 21.36 9.31 2.24
CA ILE A 62 20.41 10.31 2.77
C ILE A 62 20.92 10.89 4.09
N THR A 63 20.55 12.14 4.38
CA THR A 63 20.84 12.76 5.68
C THR A 63 20.21 11.95 6.82
N PRO A 64 20.95 11.58 7.88
CA PRO A 64 20.40 10.85 9.01
C PRO A 64 19.27 11.60 9.72
N GLY A 65 18.20 10.89 10.07
CA GLY A 65 17.04 11.42 10.77
C GLY A 65 16.07 10.32 11.20
N ASP A 66 15.02 10.68 11.93
CA ASP A 66 13.94 9.77 12.30
C ASP A 66 12.75 9.93 11.35
N CYS A 67 12.52 8.90 10.53
CA CYS A 67 11.38 8.81 9.62
C CYS A 67 10.34 7.77 10.09
N SER A 68 10.36 7.35 11.36
CA SER A 68 9.49 6.30 11.90
C SER A 68 7.99 6.60 11.69
N ALA A 69 7.58 7.85 11.83
CA ALA A 69 6.21 8.29 11.59
C ALA A 69 5.79 8.07 10.12
N LEU A 70 6.65 8.48 9.17
CA LEU A 70 6.41 8.27 7.74
C LEU A 70 6.35 6.78 7.39
N MET A 71 7.24 5.96 7.96
CA MET A 71 7.22 4.52 7.72
C MET A 71 5.95 3.87 8.26
N SER A 72 5.48 4.29 9.44
CA SER A 72 4.21 3.84 10.02
C SER A 72 3.02 4.23 9.13
N GLU A 73 3.00 5.45 8.61
CA GLU A 73 1.96 5.94 7.71
C GLU A 73 1.93 5.15 6.40
N ILE A 74 3.09 4.97 5.74
CA ILE A 74 3.22 4.16 4.52
C ILE A 74 2.73 2.73 4.76
N ALA A 75 3.13 2.11 5.87
CA ALA A 75 2.69 0.76 6.23
C ALA A 75 1.16 0.69 6.35
N SER A 76 0.53 1.70 6.97
CA SER A 76 -0.92 1.75 7.14
C SER A 76 -1.68 1.79 5.81
N TYR A 77 -1.16 2.45 4.78
CA TYR A 77 -1.77 2.47 3.45
C TYR A 77 -1.71 1.10 2.76
N PHE A 78 -0.60 0.37 2.90
CA PHE A 78 -0.51 -1.01 2.43
C PHE A 78 -1.46 -1.94 3.18
N ASP A 79 -1.55 -1.81 4.51
CA ASP A 79 -2.45 -2.63 5.33
C ASP A 79 -3.92 -2.37 4.99
N ARG A 80 -4.28 -1.10 4.73
CA ARG A 80 -5.59 -0.71 4.23
C ARG A 80 -5.91 -1.35 2.88
N ALA A 81 -4.97 -1.33 1.93
CA ALA A 81 -5.14 -1.96 0.62
C ALA A 81 -5.28 -3.49 0.71
N ALA A 82 -4.49 -4.15 1.58
CA ALA A 82 -4.58 -5.58 1.80
C ALA A 82 -5.93 -5.98 2.43
N ALA A 83 -6.39 -5.23 3.44
CA ALA A 83 -7.67 -5.47 4.10
C ALA A 83 -8.88 -5.29 3.16
N ALA A 84 -8.78 -4.36 2.20
CA ALA A 84 -9.87 -4.09 1.25
C ALA A 84 -10.12 -5.24 0.24
N VAL A 85 -9.12 -6.11 0.01
CA VAL A 85 -9.21 -7.18 -1.00
C VAL A 85 -9.24 -8.59 -0.42
N ALA A 86 -9.06 -8.73 0.90
CA ALA A 86 -9.01 -10.02 1.59
C ALA A 86 -10.38 -10.75 1.69
#